data_AF-A0A4V2HT24-F1
#
_entry.id   AF-A0A4V2HT24-F1
#
_cell.length_a   1.000
_cell.length_b   1.000
_cell.length_c   1.000
_cell.angle_alpha   90.00
_cell.angle_beta   90.00
_cell.angle_gamma   90.00
#
_symmetry.space_group_name_H-M   'P 1'
#
loop_
_entity.id
_entity.type
_entity.pdbx_description
1 polymer ?
#
loop_
_entity_poly.entity_id
_entity_poly.type
_entity_poly.pdbx_seq_one_letter_code
_entity_poly.pdbx_strand_id
1 'polypeptide(L)' 'GDLYVFRGKSGKLIKILWHDGLGMSLYAKRLERGRFLWPSSADGIVTITPAQLGYLLEGIDWRMPQQTWRPQAAG' A
#
# COMPACT_ATOMS: atom_id res chain seq x y z
N GLY A 1 14.17 10.91 -4.69
CA GLY A 1 14.01 10.26 -3.38
C GLY A 1 13.41 8.89 -3.57
N ASP A 2 13.65 7.98 -2.64
CA ASP A 2 13.24 6.59 -2.74
C ASP A 2 12.04 6.31 -1.85
N LEU A 3 11.17 5.39 -2.29
CA LEU A 3 9.96 5.02 -1.60
C LEU A 3 9.89 3.51 -1.41
N TYR A 4 9.77 3.08 -0.15
CA TYR A 4 9.69 1.66 0.22
C TYR A 4 8.35 1.39 0.90
N VAL A 5 7.58 0.45 0.35
CA VAL A 5 6.24 0.09 0.85
C VAL A 5 6.31 -1.27 1.54
N PHE A 6 5.82 -1.33 2.77
CA PHE A 6 5.77 -2.54 3.58
C PHE A 6 4.33 -2.86 3.97
N ARG A 7 3.96 -4.13 3.91
CA ARG A 7 2.69 -4.64 4.47
C ARG A 7 2.92 -5.37 5.77
N GLY A 8 2.10 -5.10 6.77
CA GLY A 8 2.03 -5.94 7.96
C GLY A 8 1.58 -7.36 7.63
N LYS A 9 2.00 -8.36 8.42
CA LYS A 9 1.63 -9.77 8.26
C LYS A 9 0.11 -9.97 8.14
N SER A 10 -0.67 -9.26 8.97
CA SER A 10 -2.15 -9.33 8.95
C SER A 10 -2.81 -8.74 7.71
N GLY A 11 -2.06 -7.96 6.90
CA GLY A 11 -2.59 -7.22 5.76
C GLY A 11 -3.37 -5.97 6.10
N LYS A 12 -3.53 -5.61 7.39
CA LYS A 12 -4.32 -4.44 7.82
C LYS A 12 -3.53 -3.14 7.90
N LEU A 13 -2.20 -3.20 7.78
CA LEU A 13 -1.32 -2.04 7.95
C LEU A 13 -0.37 -1.95 6.76
N ILE A 14 -0.20 -0.74 6.24
CA ILE A 14 0.96 -0.40 5.40
C ILE A 14 1.84 0.62 6.12
N LYS A 15 3.12 0.56 5.80
CA LYS A 15 4.10 1.61 6.11
C LYS A 15 4.80 2.00 4.81
N ILE A 16 4.89 3.30 4.55
CA ILE A 16 5.65 3.85 3.43
C ILE A 16 6.77 4.68 3.99
N LEU A 17 8.00 4.27 3.67
CA LEU A 17 9.19 5.03 3.99
C LEU A 17 9.61 5.83 2.77
N TRP A 18 9.78 7.14 2.96
CA TRP A 18 10.22 8.05 1.91
C TRP A 18 11.47 8.80 2.37
N HIS A 19 12.53 8.75 1.57
CA HIS A 19 13.70 9.58 1.75
C HIS A 19 13.81 10.56 0.59
N ASP A 20 13.77 11.86 0.87
CA ASP A 20 13.76 12.91 -0.15
C ASP A 20 15.16 13.40 -0.55
N GLY A 21 16.18 13.01 0.20
CA GLY A 21 17.58 13.43 0.04
C GLY A 21 18.07 14.31 1.19
N LEU A 22 17.15 14.89 1.97
CA LEU A 22 17.44 15.74 3.13
C LEU A 22 17.01 15.06 4.43
N GLY A 23 15.93 14.28 4.38
CA GLY A 23 15.39 13.59 5.54
C GLY A 23 14.51 12.41 5.16
N MET A 24 13.98 11.79 6.21
CA MET A 24 13.16 10.59 6.13
C MET A 24 11.78 10.86 6.71
N SER A 25 10.76 10.50 5.96
CA SER A 25 9.35 10.56 6.37
C SER A 25 8.73 9.17 6.40
N LEU A 26 7.80 8.96 7.32
CA LEU A 26 7.02 7.73 7.45
C LEU A 26 5.53 8.04 7.34
N TYR A 27 4.88 7.40 6.36
CA TYR A 27 3.42 7.31 6.32
C TYR A 27 2.97 5.93 6.81
N ALA A 28 1.95 5.88 7.65
CA ALA A 28 1.36 4.65 8.13
C ALA A 28 -0.16 4.71 8.02
N LYS A 29 -0.77 3.68 7.40
CA LYS A 29 -2.23 3.56 7.25
C LYS A 29 -2.68 2.20 7.76
N ARG A 30 -3.64 2.22 8.69
CA ARG A 30 -4.32 1.02 9.17
C ARG A 30 -5.74 0.99 8.66
N LEU A 31 -6.19 -0.18 8.22
CA LEU A 31 -7.59 -0.41 7.87
C LEU A 31 -8.34 -0.96 9.08
N GLU A 32 -9.48 -0.35 9.40
CA GLU A 32 -10.40 -0.86 10.41
C GLU A 32 -11.15 -2.11 9.90
N ARG A 33 -11.40 -2.18 8.59
CA ARG A 33 -12.03 -3.32 7.91
C ARG A 33 -11.29 -3.65 6.62
N GLY A 34 -11.28 -4.95 6.25
CA GLY A 34 -10.59 -5.43 5.06
C GLY A 34 -9.08 -5.61 5.24
N ARG A 35 -8.38 -5.78 4.12
CA ARG A 35 -6.92 -5.94 4.03
C ARG A 35 -6.40 -5.28 2.77
N PHE A 36 -5.19 -4.74 2.83
CA PHE A 36 -4.45 -4.34 1.64
C PHE A 36 -4.13 -5.57 0.81
N LEU A 37 -4.53 -5.50 -0.46
CA LEU A 37 -4.08 -6.46 -1.45
C LEU A 37 -2.60 -6.26 -1.67
N TRP A 38 -1.91 -7.38 -1.76
CA TRP A 38 -0.47 -7.41 -1.91
C TRP A 38 -0.16 -8.30 -3.11
N PRO A 39 0.83 -7.95 -3.96
CA PRO A 39 1.38 -8.92 -4.90
C PRO A 39 1.71 -10.22 -4.17
N SER A 40 1.58 -11.34 -4.87
CA SER A 40 2.05 -12.62 -4.35
C SER A 40 3.48 -12.46 -3.84
N SER A 41 3.74 -12.89 -2.62
CA SER A 41 5.05 -12.85 -1.99
C SER A 41 6.07 -13.79 -2.64
N ALA A 42 5.66 -14.54 -3.69
CA ALA A 42 6.55 -15.40 -4.44
C ALA A 42 7.72 -14.64 -5.08
N ASP A 43 7.54 -13.36 -5.41
CA ASP A 43 8.50 -12.59 -6.21
C ASP A 43 9.41 -11.66 -5.39
N GLY A 44 9.38 -11.73 -4.05
CA GLY A 44 10.25 -10.90 -3.20
C GLY A 44 9.91 -9.41 -3.28
N ILE A 45 10.80 -8.59 -3.87
CA ILE A 45 10.63 -7.13 -4.02
C ILE A 45 9.97 -6.86 -5.36
N VAL A 46 8.84 -6.13 -5.35
CA VAL A 46 8.15 -5.73 -6.58
C VAL A 46 8.22 -4.21 -6.74
N THR A 47 8.77 -3.77 -7.87
CA THR A 47 8.73 -2.37 -8.26
C THR A 47 7.33 -2.04 -8.77
N ILE A 48 6.72 -0.98 -8.22
CA ILE A 48 5.38 -0.54 -8.62
C ILE A 48 5.41 0.89 -9.16
N THR A 49 4.52 1.19 -10.10
CA THR A 49 4.33 2.55 -10.60
C THR A 49 3.54 3.41 -9.60
N PRO A 50 3.57 4.75 -9.73
CA PRO A 50 2.75 5.62 -8.88
C PRO A 50 1.25 5.31 -8.96
N ALA A 51 0.74 4.92 -10.13
CA ALA A 51 -0.66 4.50 -10.30
C ALA A 51 -0.98 3.22 -9.51
N GLN A 52 -0.08 2.25 -9.53
CA GLN A 52 -0.23 1.00 -8.78
C GLN A 52 -0.15 1.22 -7.26
N LEU A 53 0.66 2.19 -6.81
CA LEU A 53 0.63 2.65 -5.43
C LEU A 53 -0.73 3.23 -5.05
N GLY A 54 -1.34 4.03 -5.94
CA GLY A 54 -2.70 4.54 -5.78
C GLY A 54 -3.72 3.42 -5.58
N TYR A 55 -3.70 2.41 -6.47
CA TYR A 55 -4.57 1.23 -6.34
C TYR A 55 -4.40 0.51 -5.00
N LEU A 56 -3.15 0.34 -4.54
CA LEU A 56 -2.86 -0.29 -3.27
C LEU A 56 -3.44 0.51 -2.10
N LEU A 57 -3.31 1.84 -2.11
CA LEU A 57 -3.83 2.72 -1.06
C LEU A 57 -5.36 2.77 -1.00
N GLU A 58 -6.02 2.51 -2.13
CA GLU A 58 -7.47 2.41 -2.29
C GLU A 58 -8.02 0.99 -2.10
N GLY A 59 -7.17 -0.03 -1.94
CA GLY A 59 -7.60 -1.43 -1.79
C GLY A 59 -8.13 -2.06 -3.10
N ILE A 60 -7.69 -1.56 -4.25
CA ILE A 60 -8.00 -2.09 -5.58
C ILE A 60 -7.00 -3.19 -5.93
N ASP A 61 -7.47 -4.33 -6.47
CA ASP A 61 -6.53 -5.36 -6.97
C ASP A 61 -5.87 -4.86 -8.26
N TRP A 62 -4.65 -4.41 -8.16
CA TRP A 62 -3.86 -3.95 -9.30
C TRP A 62 -3.57 -5.03 -10.37
N ARG A 63 -3.74 -6.32 -10.08
CA ARG A 63 -3.64 -7.42 -11.08
C ARG A 63 -4.94 -7.58 -11.88
N MET A 64 -6.05 -7.14 -11.31
CA MET A 64 -7.37 -7.19 -11.92
C MET A 64 -8.22 -6.07 -11.30
N PRO A 65 -8.18 -4.84 -11.83
CA PRO A 65 -8.69 -3.63 -11.16
C PRO A 65 -10.19 -3.71 -10.90
N GLN A 66 -10.52 -4.29 -9.75
CA GLN A 66 -11.83 -4.36 -9.16
C GLN A 66 -11.69 -3.85 -7.73
N GLN A 67 -12.58 -2.94 -7.33
CA GLN A 67 -12.62 -2.47 -5.95
C GLN A 67 -13.08 -3.62 -5.05
N THR A 68 -12.22 -4.03 -4.13
CA THR A 68 -12.56 -5.12 -3.20
C THR A 68 -13.37 -4.65 -2.00
N TRP A 69 -13.26 -3.37 -1.65
CA TRP A 69 -14.03 -2.74 -0.58
C TRP A 69 -13.93 -1.21 -0.66
N ARG A 70 -15.02 -0.48 -0.36
CA ARG A 70 -15.06 0.99 -0.29
C ARG A 70 -15.23 1.46 1.16
N PRO A 71 -14.33 2.32 1.69
CA PRO A 71 -14.57 2.96 2.98
C PRO A 71 -15.78 3.91 2.87
N GLN A 72 -16.69 3.85 3.85
CA GLN A 72 -17.91 4.68 3.87
C GLN A 72 -17.67 6.10 4.41
N ALA A 73 -16.56 6.32 5.12
CA ALA A 73 -16.11 7.64 5.54
C ALA A 73 -14.62 7.59 5.90
N ALA A 74 -13.89 8.67 5.62
CA ALA A 74 -12.68 9.00 6.36
C ALA A 74 -13.14 9.89 7.52
N GLY A 75 -12.81 9.50 8.75
CA GLY A 75 -13.06 10.34 9.92
C GLY A 75 -12.30 11.65 9.85
#